data_AF-A0A089LAL9-F1
#
_entry.id   AF-A0A089LAL9-F1
#
_cell.length_a   1.000
_cell.length_b   1.000
_cell.length_c   1.000
_cell.angle_alpha   90.00
_cell.angle_beta   90.00
_cell.angle_gamma   90.00
#
_symmetry.space_group_name_H-M   'P 1'
#
loop_
_entity.id
_entity.type
_entity.pdbx_description
1 polymer ?
#
loop_
_entity_poly.entity_id
_entity_poly.type
_entity_poly.pdbx_seq_one_letter_code
_entity_poly.pdbx_strand_id
1 'polypeptide(L)'
;MEIELVGEEGHPEISLSKFQYDLTRWERMPAISDHWLFNDPYQLDNHFEIDYVDGYWISKVKEKSSKKYWGFKQAVGKTMPLVTINDAESIKTGIFQQLLDLPEGSSL
;
A
#
# COMPACT_ATOMS: atom_id res chain seq x y z
N MET A 1 27.28 4.76 26.29
CA MET A 1 25.91 4.41 26.70
C MET A 1 25.09 4.44 25.43
N GLU A 2 24.91 3.26 24.85
CA GLU A 2 24.25 3.05 23.58
C GLU A 2 22.80 2.69 23.90
N ILE A 3 21.85 3.36 23.23
CA ILE A 3 20.42 3.20 23.51
C ILE A 3 19.96 1.96 22.75
N GLU A 4 19.61 0.90 23.48
CA GLU A 4 18.93 -0.27 22.92
C GLU A 4 17.51 0.13 22.50
N LEU A 5 17.22 0.03 21.21
CA LEU A 5 15.87 0.13 20.67
C LEU A 5 15.29 -1.28 20.62
N VAL A 6 14.50 -1.65 21.63
CA VAL A 6 13.66 -2.85 21.59
C VAL A 6 12.45 -2.52 20.72
N GLY A 7 12.18 -3.33 19.69
CA GLY A 7 10.98 -3.19 18.88
C GLY A 7 10.26 -4.51 18.65
N GLU A 8 9.34 -4.75 19.56
CA GLU A 8 8.06 -5.41 19.34
C GLU A 8 7.07 -4.43 20.00
N GLU A 9 6.35 -3.62 19.21
CA GLU A 9 6.22 -2.16 19.45
C GLU A 9 7.60 -1.47 19.49
N GLY A 10 7.89 -0.57 18.53
CA GLY A 10 9.12 0.24 18.59
C GLY A 10 10.05 0.20 17.37
N HIS A 11 9.61 -0.39 16.25
CA HIS A 11 10.37 -0.33 14.99
C HIS A 11 9.55 0.35 13.89
N PRO A 12 10.14 1.32 13.16
CA PRO A 12 9.50 1.86 11.97
C PRO A 12 9.20 0.74 10.97
N GLU A 13 8.09 0.88 10.24
CA GLU A 13 7.68 -0.06 9.21
C GLU A 13 7.72 0.59 7.84
N ILE A 14 7.86 -0.25 6.81
CA ILE A 14 7.66 0.12 5.41
C ILE A 14 6.37 -0.54 4.93
N SER A 15 5.49 0.27 4.37
CA SER A 15 4.32 -0.20 3.62
C SER A 15 4.65 -0.23 2.13
N LEU A 16 4.50 -1.39 1.51
CA LEU A 16 4.60 -1.56 0.06
C LEU A 16 3.18 -1.71 -0.49
N SER A 17 2.85 -0.99 -1.57
CA SER A 17 1.50 -1.07 -2.16
C SER A 17 1.51 -0.82 -3.66
N LYS A 18 0.79 -1.67 -4.39
CA LYS A 18 0.55 -1.55 -5.82
C LYS A 18 -0.92 -1.16 -6.03
N PHE A 19 -1.14 0.07 -6.50
CA PHE A 19 -2.48 0.60 -6.77
C PHE A 19 -2.81 0.46 -8.26
N GLN A 20 -4.06 0.10 -8.56
CA GLN A 20 -4.59 0.03 -9.91
C GLN A 20 -5.69 1.08 -10.09
N TYR A 21 -5.51 1.93 -11.10
CA TYR A 21 -6.41 3.01 -11.45
C TYR A 21 -6.83 2.92 -12.92
N ASP A 22 -8.07 3.32 -13.19
CA ASP A 22 -8.48 3.80 -14.50
C ASP A 22 -8.03 5.26 -14.66
N LEU A 23 -6.85 5.45 -15.25
CA LEU A 23 -6.24 6.77 -15.41
C LEU A 23 -7.03 7.69 -16.36
N THR A 24 -7.97 7.17 -17.15
CA THR A 24 -8.84 8.01 -18.00
C THR A 24 -9.78 8.91 -17.18
N ARG A 25 -9.93 8.60 -15.88
CA ARG A 25 -10.74 9.38 -14.94
C ARG A 25 -9.94 10.45 -14.20
N TRP A 26 -8.65 10.58 -14.48
CA TRP A 26 -7.80 11.59 -13.85
C TRP A 26 -7.93 12.91 -14.62
N GLU A 27 -8.40 13.94 -13.94
CA GLU A 27 -8.52 15.30 -14.51
C GLU A 27 -7.23 16.11 -14.33
N ARG A 28 -6.39 15.72 -13.36
CA ARG A 28 -5.11 16.35 -13.04
C ARG A 28 -4.20 15.36 -12.32
N MET A 29 -2.92 15.71 -12.18
CA MET A 29 -2.02 15.00 -11.28
C MET A 29 -2.46 15.21 -9.81
N PRO A 30 -2.33 14.18 -8.95
CA PRO A 30 -2.54 14.31 -7.52
C PRO A 30 -1.60 15.34 -6.93
N ALA A 31 -2.15 16.22 -6.09
CA ALA A 31 -1.40 17.10 -5.21
C ALA A 31 -1.25 16.43 -3.84
N ILE A 32 -0.43 17.00 -2.96
CA ILE A 32 -0.24 16.49 -1.59
C ILE A 32 -1.58 16.43 -0.82
N SER A 33 -2.49 17.37 -1.08
CA SER A 33 -3.85 17.36 -0.50
C SER A 33 -4.68 16.14 -0.89
N ASP A 34 -4.29 15.41 -1.94
CA ASP A 34 -4.98 14.20 -2.42
C ASP A 34 -4.39 12.90 -1.84
N HIS A 35 -3.61 12.98 -0.75
CA HIS A 35 -3.03 11.81 -0.07
C HIS A 35 -4.07 10.75 0.31
N TRP A 36 -5.33 11.15 0.51
CA TRP A 36 -6.46 10.27 0.77
C TRP A 36 -6.69 9.22 -0.35
N LEU A 37 -6.28 9.49 -1.60
CA LEU A 37 -6.31 8.50 -2.69
C LEU A 37 -5.49 7.24 -2.35
N PHE A 38 -4.44 7.37 -1.55
CA PHE A 38 -3.53 6.28 -1.21
C PHE A 38 -3.75 5.73 0.20
N ASN A 39 -4.32 6.53 1.09
CA ASN A 39 -4.58 6.15 2.49
C ASN A 39 -5.95 5.48 2.68
N ASP A 40 -7.01 6.08 2.14
CA ASP A 40 -8.40 5.62 2.35
C ASP A 40 -8.68 4.18 1.89
N PRO A 41 -8.08 3.66 0.79
CA PRO A 41 -8.35 2.30 0.32
C PRO A 41 -8.16 1.22 1.40
N TYR A 42 -7.29 1.44 2.39
CA TYR A 42 -7.03 0.48 3.46
C TYR A 42 -7.73 0.82 4.79
N GLN A 43 -8.64 1.81 4.82
CA GLN A 43 -9.23 2.30 6.07
C GLN A 43 -10.75 2.49 6.03
N LEU A 44 -11.34 2.71 4.85
CA LEU A 44 -12.74 3.13 4.73
C LEU A 44 -13.65 2.03 4.15
N ASP A 45 -14.08 1.10 5.00
CA ASP A 45 -14.96 -0.04 4.64
C ASP A 45 -16.28 0.38 3.98
N ASN A 46 -16.74 1.62 4.17
CA ASN A 46 -17.94 2.13 3.49
C ASN A 46 -17.72 2.39 1.98
N HIS A 47 -16.46 2.54 1.56
CA HIS A 47 -16.04 2.82 0.20
C HIS A 47 -15.29 1.68 -0.47
N PHE A 48 -14.67 0.80 0.32
CA PHE A 48 -13.83 -0.30 -0.15
C PHE A 48 -14.26 -1.63 0.47
N GLU A 49 -13.94 -2.72 -0.20
CA GLU A 49 -13.91 -4.08 0.34
C GLU A 49 -12.46 -4.37 0.69
N ILE A 50 -12.17 -4.57 1.97
CA ILE A 50 -10.81 -4.66 2.50
C ILE A 50 -10.66 -6.04 3.16
N ASP A 51 -9.68 -6.80 2.69
CA ASP A 51 -9.37 -8.14 3.16
C ASP A 51 -7.88 -8.26 3.50
N TYR A 52 -7.55 -9.20 4.38
CA TYR A 52 -6.17 -9.59 4.66
C TYR A 52 -6.02 -11.10 4.45
N VAL A 53 -5.25 -11.48 3.42
CA VAL A 53 -5.09 -12.88 3.00
C VAL A 53 -3.61 -13.14 2.73
N ASP A 54 -3.08 -14.22 3.30
CA ASP A 54 -1.71 -14.69 3.09
C ASP A 54 -0.61 -13.62 3.26
N GLY A 55 -0.79 -12.71 4.22
CA GLY A 55 0.18 -11.64 4.49
C GLY A 55 -0.02 -10.36 3.68
N TYR A 56 -1.06 -10.31 2.84
CA TYR A 56 -1.36 -9.18 1.97
C TYR A 56 -2.68 -8.53 2.33
N TRP A 57 -2.67 -7.20 2.37
CA TRP A 57 -3.87 -6.37 2.34
C TRP A 57 -4.37 -6.26 0.91
N ILE A 58 -5.66 -6.55 0.71
CA ILE A 58 -6.34 -6.39 -0.57
C ILE A 58 -7.46 -5.38 -0.36
N SER A 59 -7.51 -4.34 -1.17
CA SER A 59 -8.58 -3.36 -1.17
C SER A 59 -9.20 -3.29 -2.56
N LYS A 60 -10.52 -3.47 -2.67
CA LYS A 60 -11.28 -3.31 -3.92
C LYS A 60 -12.28 -2.18 -3.77
N VAL A 61 -12.41 -1.33 -4.79
CA VAL A 61 -13.38 -0.23 -4.75
C VAL A 61 -14.80 -0.77 -4.82
N LYS A 62 -15.70 -0.21 -4.02
CA LYS A 62 -17.14 -0.39 -4.26
C LYS A 62 -17.55 0.48 -5.45
N GLU A 63 -18.42 -0.05 -6.32
CA GLU A 63 -18.79 0.59 -7.60
C GLU A 63 -19.15 2.08 -7.44
N LYS A 64 -20.00 2.41 -6.45
CA LYS A 64 -20.41 3.79 -6.13
C LYS A 64 -19.27 4.75 -5.80
N SER A 65 -18.14 4.24 -5.35
CA SER A 65 -16.98 5.01 -4.88
C SER A 65 -15.94 5.22 -5.99
N SER A 66 -15.98 4.46 -7.09
CA SER A 66 -14.94 4.48 -8.13
C SER A 66 -14.70 5.88 -8.70
N LYS A 67 -15.77 6.64 -8.98
CA LYS A 67 -15.64 8.03 -9.46
C LYS A 67 -15.02 8.96 -8.41
N LYS A 68 -15.43 8.84 -7.14
CA LYS A 68 -14.90 9.66 -6.03
C LYS A 68 -13.40 9.47 -5.87
N TYR A 69 -12.93 8.23 -6.03
CA TYR A 69 -11.52 7.84 -5.91
C TYR A 69 -10.81 7.74 -7.26
N TRP A 70 -11.20 8.59 -8.22
CA TRP A 70 -10.45 8.83 -9.47
C TRP A 70 -10.19 7.56 -10.29
N GLY A 71 -11.18 6.69 -10.35
CA GLY A 71 -11.06 5.43 -11.09
C GLY A 71 -10.24 4.37 -10.37
N PHE A 72 -10.00 4.50 -9.07
CA PHE A 72 -9.43 3.42 -8.26
C PHE A 72 -10.21 2.13 -8.52
N LYS A 73 -9.48 1.02 -8.73
CA LYS A 73 -10.05 -0.32 -8.93
C LYS A 73 -9.73 -1.20 -7.74
N GLN A 74 -8.44 -1.37 -7.48
CA GLN A 74 -7.95 -2.18 -6.39
C GLN A 74 -6.53 -1.78 -5.97
N ALA A 75 -6.13 -2.20 -4.78
CA ALA A 75 -4.76 -2.14 -4.28
C ALA A 75 -4.41 -3.45 -3.58
N VAL A 76 -3.15 -3.84 -3.72
CA VAL A 76 -2.55 -4.91 -2.92
C VAL A 76 -1.36 -4.34 -2.20
N GLY A 77 -1.22 -4.62 -0.91
CA GLY A 77 -0.14 -4.13 -0.09
C GLY A 77 0.30 -5.10 0.98
N LYS A 78 1.48 -4.84 1.54
CA LYS A 78 2.01 -5.54 2.71
C LYS A 78 2.89 -4.60 3.51
N THR A 79 3.14 -4.96 4.76
CA THR A 79 4.05 -4.24 5.64
C THR A 79 5.26 -5.10 5.96
N MET A 80 6.40 -4.44 6.21
CA MET A 80 7.62 -5.10 6.68
C MET A 80 8.43 -4.18 7.61
N PRO A 81 9.21 -4.72 8.56
CA PRO A 81 10.01 -3.89 9.48
C PRO A 81 11.16 -3.17 8.75
N LEU A 82 11.31 -1.86 8.99
CA LEU A 82 12.39 -1.05 8.41
C LEU A 82 13.78 -1.54 8.86
N VAL A 83 13.89 -2.10 10.07
CA VAL A 83 15.16 -2.61 10.63
C VAL A 83 15.82 -3.70 9.79
N THR A 84 15.08 -4.31 8.87
CA THR A 84 15.61 -5.29 7.91
C THR A 84 16.34 -4.65 6.72
N ILE A 85 16.27 -3.32 6.57
CA ILE A 85 16.80 -2.55 5.45
C ILE A 85 17.98 -1.70 5.93
N ASN A 86 19.19 -2.11 5.59
CA ASN A 86 20.42 -1.53 6.16
C ASN A 86 21.47 -1.13 5.11
N ASP A 87 21.26 -1.48 3.84
CA ASP A 87 22.21 -1.23 2.76
C ASP A 87 21.51 -1.17 1.38
N ALA A 88 22.28 -0.89 0.33
CA ALA A 88 21.75 -0.78 -1.02
C ALA A 88 21.12 -2.08 -1.53
N GLU A 89 21.64 -3.25 -1.14
CA GLU A 89 21.14 -4.54 -1.61
C GLU A 89 19.81 -4.91 -0.94
N SER A 90 19.67 -4.65 0.35
CA SER A 90 18.41 -4.79 1.09
C SER A 90 17.36 -3.79 0.63
N ILE A 91 17.72 -2.56 0.23
CA ILE A 91 16.77 -1.66 -0.45
C ILE A 91 16.30 -2.26 -1.78
N LYS A 92 17.24 -2.74 -2.60
CA LYS A 92 16.93 -3.28 -3.93
C LYS A 92 16.03 -4.51 -3.86
N THR A 93 16.39 -5.48 -3.01
CA THR A 93 15.66 -6.74 -2.91
C THR A 93 14.50 -6.67 -1.92
N GLY A 94 14.74 -6.12 -0.72
CA GLY A 94 13.76 -5.99 0.35
C GLY A 94 12.61 -5.04 0.05
N ILE A 95 12.85 -3.95 -0.70
CA ILE A 95 11.79 -2.98 -1.04
C ILE A 95 11.37 -3.11 -2.49
N PHE A 96 12.27 -2.83 -3.45
CA PHE A 96 11.87 -2.70 -4.85
C PHE A 96 11.47 -4.02 -5.48
N GLN A 97 12.25 -5.09 -5.29
CA GLN A 97 11.88 -6.41 -5.81
C GLN A 97 10.59 -6.91 -5.15
N GLN A 98 10.46 -6.81 -3.83
CA GLN A 98 9.23 -7.19 -3.14
C GLN A 98 7.99 -6.39 -3.60
N LEU A 99 8.14 -5.11 -3.96
CA LEU A 99 7.07 -4.29 -4.53
C LEU A 99 6.67 -4.78 -5.93
N LEU A 100 7.65 -5.16 -6.76
CA LEU A 100 7.41 -5.71 -8.10
C LEU A 100 6.75 -7.10 -8.03
N ASP A 101 7.12 -7.89 -7.03
CA ASP A 101 6.60 -9.25 -6.80
C ASP A 101 5.22 -9.25 -6.11
N LEU A 102 4.65 -8.08 -5.80
CA LEU A 102 3.28 -8.03 -5.27
C LEU A 102 2.30 -8.63 -6.28
N PRO A 103 1.41 -9.53 -5.84
CA PRO A 103 0.46 -10.16 -6.73
C PRO A 103 -0.51 -9.14 -7.31
N GLU A 104 -1.10 -9.48 -8.46
CA GLU A 104 -2.23 -8.72 -8.97
C GLU A 104 -3.48 -9.15 -8.20
N GLY A 105 -4.33 -8.21 -7.77
CA GLY A 105 -5.45 -8.49 -6.86
C GLY A 105 -6.57 -9.41 -7.41
N SER A 106 -6.40 -9.92 -8.63
CA SER A 106 -7.23 -10.96 -9.25
C SER A 106 -6.63 -12.38 -9.13
N SER A 107 -5.41 -12.50 -8.61
CA SER A 107 -4.61 -13.75 -8.56
C SER A 107 -4.46 -14.31 -7.14
N LEU A 108 -5.12 -13.68 -6.16
CA LEU A 108 -5.31 -14.13 -4.77
C LEU A 108 -6.81 -14.36 -4.56
#